data_AF-A0A7W6M7H2-F1
#
_entry.id   AF-A0A7W6M7H2-F1
#
_cell.length_a   1.000
_cell.length_b   1.000
_cell.length_c   1.000
_cell.angle_alpha   90.00
_cell.angle_beta   90.00
_cell.angle_gamma   90.00
#
_symmetry.space_group_name_H-M   'P 1'
#
loop_
_entity.id
_entity.type
_entity.pdbx_description
1 polymer ?
#
loop_
_entity_poly.entity_id
_entity_poly.type
_entity_poly.pdbx_seq_one_letter_code
_entity_poly.pdbx_strand_id
1 'polypeptide(L)'
;MSPSGKLDVTAVSSLHADFVAHSGKDIVLDLGAVTQFGALCLQTCLAAAQAAKRSETTFEIVNATDPVLAQIGAMGFTPETLAEGCT
;
A
#
# COMPACT_ATOMS: atom_id res chain seq x y z
N MET A 1 3.10 -2.27 -9.44
CA MET A 1 2.57 -3.57 -9.00
C MET A 1 1.05 -3.47 -8.84
N SER A 2 0.32 -4.54 -9.09
CA SER A 2 -1.15 -4.52 -9.14
C SER A 2 -1.75 -5.72 -8.39
N PRO A 3 -1.82 -5.68 -7.05
CA PRO A 3 -2.49 -6.72 -6.29
C PRO A 3 -3.98 -6.82 -6.64
N SER A 4 -4.57 -7.99 -6.40
CA SER A 4 -6.00 -8.23 -6.66
C SER A 4 -6.67 -8.94 -5.49
N GLY A 5 -8.00 -8.78 -5.38
CA GLY A 5 -8.80 -9.42 -4.35
C GLY A 5 -8.71 -8.73 -2.99
N LYS A 6 -8.56 -9.51 -1.92
CA LYS A 6 -8.55 -9.00 -0.54
C LYS A 6 -7.11 -8.82 -0.06
N LEU A 7 -6.73 -7.59 0.25
CA LEU A 7 -5.52 -7.26 0.97
C LEU A 7 -5.78 -7.33 2.47
N ASP A 8 -5.95 -8.53 3.00
CA ASP A 8 -6.15 -8.79 4.44
C ASP A 8 -4.95 -9.52 5.08
N VAL A 9 -5.15 -10.09 6.28
CA VAL A 9 -4.10 -10.82 7.01
C VAL A 9 -3.51 -11.98 6.20
N THR A 10 -4.26 -12.56 5.27
CA THR A 10 -3.78 -13.69 4.45
C THR A 10 -2.88 -13.23 3.31
N ALA A 11 -3.03 -11.98 2.85
CA ALA A 11 -2.26 -11.40 1.76
C ALA A 11 -1.01 -10.63 2.23
N VAL A 12 -0.85 -10.42 3.54
CA VAL A 12 0.22 -9.57 4.09
C VAL A 12 1.61 -10.10 3.75
N SER A 13 1.82 -11.42 3.82
CA SER A 13 3.12 -12.03 3.58
C SER A 13 3.55 -11.91 2.12
N SER A 14 2.63 -12.13 1.17
CA SER A 14 2.90 -11.95 -0.26
C SER A 14 3.13 -10.48 -0.60
N LEU A 15 2.29 -9.58 -0.07
CA LEU A 15 2.43 -8.15 -0.28
C LEU A 15 3.79 -7.61 0.21
N HIS A 16 4.19 -8.04 1.41
CA HIS A 16 5.51 -7.71 1.96
C HIS A 16 6.65 -8.23 1.07
N ALA A 17 6.58 -9.50 0.63
CA ALA A 17 7.59 -10.08 -0.25
C ALA A 17 7.73 -9.29 -1.55
N ASP A 18 6.61 -8.86 -2.14
CA ASP A 18 6.64 -8.06 -3.35
C ASP A 18 7.29 -6.69 -3.12
N PHE A 19 7.01 -5.99 -2.00
CA PHE A 19 7.69 -4.74 -1.69
C PHE A 19 9.20 -4.92 -1.48
N VAL A 20 9.62 -6.00 -0.81
CA VAL A 20 11.05 -6.34 -0.65
C VAL A 20 11.72 -6.55 -2.01
N ALA A 21 11.05 -7.25 -2.94
CA ALA A 21 11.57 -7.46 -4.29
C ALA A 21 11.71 -6.16 -5.12
N HIS A 22 10.96 -5.11 -4.75
CA HIS A 22 11.00 -3.78 -5.38
C HIS A 22 11.76 -2.75 -4.54
N SER A 23 12.46 -3.16 -3.48
CA SER A 23 13.23 -2.25 -2.63
C SER A 23 14.28 -1.47 -3.44
N GLY A 24 14.39 -0.16 -3.18
CA GLY A 24 15.30 0.74 -3.89
C GLY A 24 14.87 1.07 -5.32
N LYS A 25 13.60 0.88 -5.66
CA LYS A 25 12.99 1.30 -6.93
C LYS A 25 11.71 2.07 -6.65
N ASP A 26 11.28 2.86 -7.63
CA ASP A 26 9.98 3.51 -7.61
C ASP A 26 8.85 2.47 -7.63
N ILE A 27 7.88 2.63 -6.72
CA ILE A 27 6.76 1.71 -6.53
C ILE A 27 5.47 2.46 -6.88
N VAL A 28 4.73 1.93 -7.86
CA VAL A 28 3.34 2.32 -8.11
C VAL A 28 2.45 1.16 -7.70
N LEU A 29 1.62 1.35 -6.67
CA LEU A 29 0.67 0.37 -6.14
C LEU A 29 -0.72 0.63 -6.72
N ASP A 30 -1.13 -0.23 -7.65
CA ASP A 30 -2.46 -0.18 -8.27
C ASP A 30 -3.47 -0.98 -7.44
N LEU A 31 -4.47 -0.29 -6.87
CA LEU A 31 -5.53 -0.89 -6.05
C LEU A 31 -6.85 -1.12 -6.82
N GLY A 32 -6.86 -0.99 -8.14
CA GLY A 32 -8.06 -1.11 -8.97
C GLY A 32 -8.74 -2.47 -8.93
N ALA A 33 -7.97 -3.54 -8.69
CA ALA A 33 -8.47 -4.90 -8.55
C ALA A 33 -8.67 -5.33 -7.08
N VAL A 34 -8.46 -4.42 -6.13
CA VAL A 34 -8.59 -4.68 -4.68
C VAL A 34 -10.01 -4.38 -4.22
N THR A 35 -10.59 -5.32 -3.49
CA THR A 35 -11.97 -5.22 -2.96
C THR A 35 -12.03 -4.99 -1.46
N GLN A 36 -10.93 -5.25 -0.74
CA GLN A 36 -10.83 -5.09 0.70
C GLN A 36 -9.40 -4.75 1.09
N PHE A 37 -9.23 -3.79 1.99
CA PHE A 37 -7.93 -3.32 2.49
C PHE A 37 -7.91 -3.37 4.02
N GLY A 38 -7.13 -4.31 4.56
CA GLY A 38 -7.00 -4.57 5.99
C GLY A 38 -5.81 -3.85 6.63
N ALA A 39 -5.88 -3.69 7.95
CA ALA A 39 -4.89 -2.93 8.72
C ALA A 39 -3.45 -3.43 8.57
N LEU A 40 -3.23 -4.75 8.51
CA LEU A 40 -1.87 -5.29 8.36
C LEU A 40 -1.27 -4.99 6.99
N CYS A 41 -2.08 -5.07 5.93
CA CYS A 41 -1.64 -4.64 4.60
C CYS A 41 -1.38 -3.13 4.56
N LEU A 42 -2.20 -2.33 5.25
CA LEU A 42 -1.95 -0.89 5.41
C LEU A 42 -0.61 -0.60 6.07
N GLN A 43 -0.31 -1.24 7.21
CA GLN A 43 0.97 -1.07 7.90
C GLN A 43 2.15 -1.52 7.04
N THR A 44 1.95 -2.55 6.21
CA THR A 44 2.95 -3.02 5.27
C THR A 44 3.22 -1.98 4.16
N CYS A 45 2.17 -1.38 3.60
CA CYS A 45 2.32 -0.26 2.66
C CYS A 45 2.99 0.95 3.31
N LEU A 46 2.63 1.30 4.54
CA LEU A 46 3.22 2.40 5.29
C LEU A 46 4.73 2.18 5.50
N ALA A 47 5.14 0.96 5.90
CA ALA A 47 6.55 0.59 6.03
C ALA A 47 7.30 0.65 4.68
N ALA A 48 6.65 0.24 3.58
CA ALA A 48 7.22 0.31 2.24
C ALA A 48 7.41 1.76 1.77
N ALA A 49 6.41 2.63 1.99
CA ALA A 49 6.50 4.06 1.71
C ALA A 49 7.64 4.74 2.49
N GLN A 50 7.77 4.44 3.79
CA GLN A 50 8.90 4.93 4.59
C GLN A 50 10.26 4.42 4.09
N ALA A 51 10.32 3.17 3.62
CA ALA A 51 11.53 2.63 3.03
C ALA A 51 11.88 3.34 1.72
N ALA A 52 10.89 3.57 0.84
CA ALA A 52 11.08 4.30 -0.41
C ALA A 52 11.63 5.71 -0.16
N LYS A 53 11.07 6.42 0.83
CA LYS A 53 11.55 7.74 1.27
C LYS A 53 13.01 7.73 1.74
N ARG A 54 13.42 6.71 2.53
CA ARG A 54 14.83 6.56 2.97
C ARG A 54 15.78 6.22 1.82
N SER A 55 15.27 5.60 0.77
CA SER A 55 16.03 5.22 -0.42
C SER A 55 15.98 6.25 -1.55
N GLU A 56 15.40 7.44 -1.31
CA GLU A 56 15.21 8.51 -2.32
C GLU A 56 14.45 8.05 -3.57
N THR A 57 13.51 7.10 -3.38
CA THR A 57 12.61 6.57 -4.42
C THR A 57 11.16 6.91 -4.12
N THR A 58 10.28 6.79 -5.11
CA THR A 58 8.86 7.13 -4.95
C THR A 58 7.99 5.93 -4.56
N PHE A 59 6.90 6.22 -3.84
CA PHE A 59 5.82 5.28 -3.58
C PHE A 59 4.51 5.99 -3.90
N GLU A 60 3.73 5.43 -4.83
CA GLU A 60 2.45 5.99 -5.28
C GLU A 60 1.33 4.97 -5.15
N ILE A 61 0.13 5.43 -4.83
CA ILE A 61 -1.08 4.59 -4.80
C ILE A 61 -2.04 5.12 -5.86
N VAL A 62 -2.47 4.24 -6.76
CA VAL A 62 -3.34 4.61 -7.89
C VAL A 62 -4.57 3.71 -7.96
N ASN A 63 -5.62 4.20 -8.62
CA ASN A 63 -6.84 3.45 -8.94
C ASN A 63 -7.56 2.82 -7.72
N ALA A 64 -7.39 3.37 -6.52
CA ALA A 64 -8.12 2.92 -5.35
C ALA A 64 -9.63 3.15 -5.53
N THR A 65 -10.41 2.08 -5.38
CA THR A 65 -11.87 2.12 -5.50
C THR A 65 -12.52 2.76 -4.27
N ASP A 66 -13.72 3.35 -4.41
CA ASP A 66 -14.42 4.00 -3.27
C ASP A 66 -14.53 3.13 -2.01
N PRO A 67 -14.84 1.81 -2.09
CA PRO A 67 -14.85 0.95 -0.90
C PRO A 67 -13.47 0.83 -0.24
N VAL A 68 -12.41 0.77 -1.03
CA VAL A 68 -11.02 0.72 -0.54
C VAL A 68 -10.63 2.06 0.07
N LEU A 69 -10.99 3.17 -0.56
CA LEU A 69 -10.78 4.52 -0.01
C LEU A 69 -11.48 4.69 1.34
N ALA A 70 -12.73 4.23 1.47
CA ALA A 70 -13.46 4.28 2.72
C ALA A 70 -12.80 3.43 3.83
N GLN A 71 -12.24 2.27 3.48
CA GLN A 71 -11.51 1.42 4.42
C GLN A 71 -10.19 2.05 4.87
N ILE A 72 -9.42 2.63 3.95
CA ILE A 72 -8.20 3.39 4.25
C ILE A 72 -8.54 4.57 5.17
N GLY A 73 -9.60 5.32 4.84
CA GLY A 73 -10.12 6.43 5.64
C GLY A 73 -10.59 6.04 7.03
N ALA A 74 -11.28 4.90 7.16
CA ALA A 74 -11.69 4.37 8.45
C ALA A 74 -10.50 4.01 9.38
N MET A 75 -9.32 3.79 8.79
CA MET A 75 -8.08 3.54 9.51
C MET A 75 -7.25 4.82 9.75
N GLY A 76 -7.76 6.00 9.38
CA GLY A 76 -7.13 7.30 9.64
C GLY A 76 -6.17 7.78 8.55
N PHE A 77 -6.17 7.16 7.37
CA PHE A 77 -5.28 7.51 6.27
C PHE A 77 -6.04 7.96 5.03
N THR A 78 -5.34 8.64 4.13
CA THR A 78 -5.71 8.74 2.72
C THR A 78 -4.65 8.01 1.89
N PRO A 79 -4.89 7.71 0.60
CA PRO A 79 -3.85 7.14 -0.25
C PRO A 79 -2.59 8.01 -0.29
N GLU A 80 -2.75 9.33 -0.24
CA GLU A 80 -1.64 10.30 -0.25
C GLU A 80 -0.85 10.22 1.06
N THR A 81 -1.51 10.28 2.23
CA THR A 81 -0.77 10.22 3.51
C THR A 81 -0.08 8.86 3.72
N LEU A 82 -0.69 7.78 3.21
CA LEU A 82 -0.10 6.46 3.21
C LEU A 82 1.12 6.38 2.29
N ALA A 83 1.03 6.94 1.09
CA ALA A 83 2.11 6.98 0.10
C ALA A 83 3.31 7.84 0.54
N GLU A 84 3.06 8.90 1.32
CA GLU A 84 4.11 9.75 1.89
C GLU A 84 4.89 9.08 3.04
N GLY A 85 4.36 7.96 3.57
CA GLY A 85 4.95 7.28 4.72
C GLY A 85 4.76 8.03 6.04
N CYS A 86 3.79 8.94 6.12
CA CYS A 86 3.52 9.76 7.30
C CYS A 86 2.61 9.01 8.29
N THR A 87 2.87 9.17 9.59
CA THR A 87 2.02 8.65 10.69
C THR A 87 1.25 9.78 11.34
#